data_AF-A0A7J7HTA9-F1
#
_entry.id   AF-A0A7J7HTA9-F1
#
_cell.length_a   1.000
_cell.length_b   1.000
_cell.length_c   1.000
_cell.angle_alpha   90.00
_cell.angle_beta   90.00
_cell.angle_gamma   90.00
#
_symmetry.space_group_name_H-M   'P 1'
#
loop_
_entity.id
_entity.type
_entity.pdbx_description
1 polymer ?
#
loop_
_entity_poly.entity_id
_entity_poly.type
_entity_poly.pdbx_seq_one_letter_code
_entity_poly.pdbx_strand_id
1 'polypeptide(L)'
;MEIKEDDSTLIKLETACSDLKNLLKTSAEVEVSLEKMDKKLDIFQESLTTASRRVAPLQSLSIAAKALDTRINRAVSPALSLLDSFKLTESLQRRLLDISSKLSSEKLPKKRLKRLKKYVDCVNKLDAAINLISQECEPAIQKLQEVVEFLSRTKATDQYRTHRLKETLMTLKALYETEVDAMRFDGLLDEALLSLQDEFEGLLQQLRHRNIGEMAAVAAQSEVDTAEEEEEVVAAWNLGTELEVEVLRQISETLAANDCLDICIEIFVKNATTTTKMKGNNPND
;
A
#
# COMPACT_ATOMS: atom_id res chain seq x y z
N MET A 1 14.91 89.75 -70.96
CA MET A 1 15.68 89.31 -69.77
C MET A 1 15.47 87.81 -69.52
N GLU A 2 15.15 87.02 -70.56
CA GLU A 2 14.64 85.62 -70.47
C GLU A 2 15.71 84.54 -70.68
N ILE A 3 16.86 84.86 -71.26
CA ILE A 3 17.88 83.87 -71.64
C ILE A 3 18.52 83.17 -70.42
N LYS A 4 18.52 83.81 -69.24
CA LYS A 4 19.06 83.21 -68.01
C LYS A 4 18.09 82.23 -67.32
N GLU A 5 16.80 82.33 -67.60
CA GLU A 5 15.77 81.46 -66.99
C GLU A 5 15.70 80.12 -67.74
N ASP A 6 15.78 80.15 -69.08
CA ASP A 6 15.84 78.96 -69.92
C ASP A 6 17.07 78.10 -69.60
N ASP A 7 18.26 78.70 -69.45
CA ASP A 7 19.47 78.00 -69.01
C ASP A 7 19.32 77.39 -67.60
N SER A 8 18.60 78.05 -66.68
CA SER A 8 18.34 77.51 -65.34
C SER A 8 17.41 76.29 -65.37
N THR A 9 16.39 76.30 -66.23
CA THR A 9 15.48 75.15 -66.41
C THR A 9 16.16 73.96 -67.08
N LEU A 10 17.09 74.23 -68.01
CA LEU A 10 17.87 73.22 -68.71
C LEU A 10 18.86 72.53 -67.77
N ILE A 11 19.56 73.30 -66.92
CA ILE A 11 20.43 72.75 -65.86
C ILE A 11 19.61 71.93 -64.85
N LYS A 12 18.41 72.40 -64.44
CA LYS A 12 17.52 71.64 -63.55
C LYS A 12 17.08 70.30 -64.17
N LEU A 13 16.76 70.30 -65.46
CA LEU A 13 16.39 69.09 -66.19
C LEU A 13 17.59 68.13 -66.32
N GLU A 14 18.78 68.64 -66.56
CA GLU A 14 20.01 67.85 -66.63
C GLU A 14 20.35 67.23 -65.26
N THR A 15 20.21 68.00 -64.17
CA THR A 15 20.36 67.48 -62.80
C THR A 15 19.29 66.42 -62.49
N ALA A 16 18.03 66.64 -62.83
CA ALA A 16 16.96 65.66 -62.63
C ALA A 16 17.18 64.38 -63.45
N CYS A 17 17.66 64.50 -64.69
CA CYS A 17 18.06 63.35 -65.52
C CYS A 17 19.24 62.59 -64.90
N SER A 18 20.22 63.30 -64.34
CA SER A 18 21.36 62.67 -63.68
C SER A 18 20.96 61.97 -62.37
N ASP A 19 20.06 62.57 -61.59
CA ASP A 19 19.49 61.99 -60.37
C ASP A 19 18.66 60.75 -60.69
N LEU A 20 17.83 60.80 -61.74
CA LEU A 20 17.02 59.68 -62.18
C LEU A 20 17.90 58.53 -62.71
N LYS A 21 18.99 58.86 -63.41
CA LYS A 21 19.99 57.87 -63.84
C LYS A 21 20.73 57.23 -62.66
N ASN A 22 21.05 58.00 -61.63
CA ASN A 22 21.65 57.48 -60.40
C ASN A 22 20.65 56.61 -59.63
N LEU A 23 19.39 57.02 -59.54
CA LEU A 23 18.32 56.27 -58.89
C LEU A 23 18.03 54.95 -59.63
N LEU A 24 18.08 54.94 -60.96
CA LEU A 24 17.97 53.70 -61.74
C LEU A 24 19.15 52.76 -61.50
N LYS A 25 20.38 53.30 -61.39
CA LYS A 25 21.56 52.49 -61.04
C LYS A 25 21.46 51.90 -59.63
N THR A 26 21.09 52.71 -58.63
CA THR A 26 20.92 52.22 -57.26
C THR A 26 19.76 51.23 -57.16
N SER A 27 18.67 51.43 -57.90
CA SER A 27 17.57 50.46 -57.99
C SER A 27 18.04 49.12 -58.56
N ALA A 28 18.87 49.13 -59.62
CA ALA A 28 19.42 47.92 -60.20
C ALA A 28 20.39 47.20 -59.24
N GLU A 29 21.21 47.96 -58.48
CA GLU A 29 22.07 47.40 -57.44
C GLU A 29 21.27 46.76 -56.30
N VAL A 30 20.17 47.39 -55.88
CA VAL A 30 19.24 46.85 -54.89
C VAL A 30 18.58 45.57 -55.39
N GLU A 31 18.16 45.52 -56.64
CA GLU A 31 17.58 44.30 -57.25
C GLU A 31 18.56 43.12 -57.20
N VAL A 32 19.83 43.34 -57.59
CA VAL A 32 20.88 42.31 -57.48
C VAL A 32 21.12 41.90 -56.02
N SER A 33 21.04 42.85 -55.08
CA SER A 33 21.19 42.55 -53.65
C SER A 33 20.03 41.71 -53.10
N LEU A 34 18.81 41.99 -53.57
CA LEU A 34 17.60 41.24 -53.23
C LEU A 34 17.70 39.81 -53.76
N GLU A 35 18.12 39.62 -55.00
CA GLU A 35 18.31 38.29 -55.59
C GLU A 35 19.37 37.47 -54.82
N LYS A 36 20.46 38.12 -54.39
CA LYS A 36 21.47 37.49 -53.52
C LYS A 36 20.91 37.14 -52.15
N MET A 37 20.04 37.97 -51.59
CA MET A 37 19.40 37.72 -50.31
C MET A 37 18.40 36.56 -50.40
N ASP A 38 17.64 36.48 -51.49
CA ASP A 38 16.67 35.42 -51.74
C ASP A 38 17.37 34.05 -51.82
N LYS A 39 18.46 33.97 -52.60
CA LYS A 39 19.34 32.79 -52.66
C LYS A 39 19.90 32.39 -51.28
N LYS A 40 20.24 33.36 -50.43
CA LYS A 40 20.72 33.08 -49.06
C LYS A 40 19.59 32.54 -48.18
N LEU A 41 18.38 33.10 -48.31
CA LEU A 41 17.20 32.64 -47.59
C LEU A 41 16.85 31.20 -47.95
N ASP A 42 16.91 30.83 -49.23
CA ASP A 42 16.71 29.45 -49.68
C ASP A 42 17.71 28.49 -49.02
N ILE A 43 19.00 28.85 -49.02
CA ILE A 43 20.05 28.07 -48.37
C ILE A 43 19.81 27.96 -46.85
N PHE A 44 19.39 29.05 -46.20
CA PHE A 44 19.07 29.03 -44.78
C PHE A 44 17.85 28.16 -44.48
N GLN A 45 16.82 28.19 -45.33
CA GLN A 45 15.64 27.37 -45.17
C GLN A 45 15.95 25.88 -45.38
N GLU A 46 16.78 25.54 -46.37
CA GLU A 46 17.26 24.17 -46.57
C GLU A 46 18.11 23.68 -45.38
N SER A 47 19.00 24.54 -44.87
CA SER A 47 19.80 24.23 -43.68
C SER A 47 18.94 24.04 -42.44
N LEU A 48 17.94 24.91 -42.22
CA LEU A 48 17.03 24.85 -41.09
C LEU A 48 16.14 23.60 -41.16
N THR A 49 15.61 23.26 -42.33
CA THR A 49 14.81 22.04 -42.51
C THR A 49 15.65 20.77 -42.29
N THR A 50 16.90 20.77 -42.76
CA THR A 50 17.85 19.68 -42.53
C THR A 50 18.20 19.54 -41.04
N ALA A 51 18.49 20.67 -40.37
CA ALA A 51 18.77 20.69 -38.94
C ALA A 51 17.55 20.24 -38.12
N SER A 52 16.36 20.74 -38.43
CA SER A 52 15.10 20.35 -37.79
C SER A 52 14.86 18.84 -37.92
N ARG A 53 15.06 18.28 -39.12
CA ARG A 53 14.92 16.83 -39.36
C ARG A 53 15.90 16.00 -38.54
N ARG A 54 17.12 16.50 -38.30
CA ARG A 54 18.13 15.83 -37.45
C ARG A 54 17.83 15.96 -35.96
N VAL A 55 17.20 17.06 -35.53
CA VAL A 55 16.89 17.33 -34.11
C VAL A 55 15.57 16.71 -33.67
N ALA A 56 14.59 16.56 -34.57
CA ALA A 56 13.29 15.93 -34.29
C ALA A 56 13.37 14.59 -33.52
N PRO A 57 14.22 13.61 -33.88
CA PRO A 57 14.34 12.37 -33.11
C PRO A 57 14.90 12.59 -31.69
N LEU A 58 15.80 13.56 -31.50
CA LEU A 58 16.35 13.89 -30.18
C LEU A 58 15.29 14.53 -29.28
N GLN A 59 14.44 15.39 -29.85
CA GLN A 59 13.29 15.96 -29.13
C GLN A 59 12.28 14.89 -28.73
N SER A 60 11.95 13.97 -29.64
CA SER A 60 11.07 12.83 -29.34
C SER A 60 11.64 11.96 -28.20
N LEU A 61 12.94 11.66 -28.24
CA LEU A 61 13.62 10.89 -27.19
C LEU A 61 13.62 11.63 -25.84
N SER A 62 13.86 12.94 -25.86
CA SER A 62 13.83 13.78 -24.65
C SER A 62 12.45 13.78 -23.99
N ILE A 63 11.39 13.93 -24.79
CA ILE A 63 10.00 13.85 -24.31
C ILE A 63 9.71 12.45 -23.73
N ALA A 64 10.14 11.39 -24.41
CA ALA A 64 9.97 10.02 -23.93
C ALA A 64 10.71 9.78 -22.61
N ALA A 65 11.93 10.31 -22.45
CA ALA A 65 12.70 10.22 -21.20
C ALA A 65 12.03 10.95 -20.04
N LYS A 66 11.49 12.15 -20.25
CA LYS A 66 10.73 12.88 -19.23
C LYS A 66 9.43 12.14 -18.85
N ALA A 67 8.77 11.55 -19.83
CA ALA A 67 7.57 10.74 -19.61
C ALA A 67 7.88 9.40 -18.91
N LEU A 68 9.09 8.86 -19.07
CA LEU A 68 9.58 7.71 -18.32
C LEU A 68 9.85 8.09 -16.85
N ASP A 69 10.58 9.17 -16.62
CA ASP A 69 10.95 9.63 -15.27
C ASP A 69 9.71 9.87 -14.39
N THR A 70 8.70 10.55 -14.93
CA THR A 70 7.41 10.75 -14.23
C THR A 70 6.72 9.43 -13.87
N ARG A 71 6.76 8.42 -14.76
CA ARG A 71 6.19 7.09 -14.48
C ARG A 71 7.00 6.32 -13.44
N ILE A 72 8.33 6.41 -13.50
CA ILE A 72 9.23 5.82 -12.50
C ILE A 72 8.91 6.40 -11.13
N ASN A 73 8.89 7.73 -11.00
CA ASN A 73 8.58 8.40 -9.73
C ASN A 73 7.20 8.01 -9.19
N ARG A 74 6.20 7.86 -10.08
CA ARG A 74 4.84 7.41 -9.71
C ARG A 74 4.78 5.94 -9.27
N ALA A 75 5.67 5.07 -9.77
CA ALA A 75 5.71 3.65 -9.42
C ALA A 75 6.58 3.36 -8.18
N VAL A 76 7.67 4.12 -7.99
CA VAL A 76 8.61 3.93 -6.89
C VAL A 76 8.00 4.30 -5.54
N SER A 77 7.24 5.39 -5.45
CA SER A 77 6.65 5.82 -4.17
C SER A 77 5.72 4.77 -3.53
N PRO A 78 4.77 4.14 -4.25
CA PRO A 78 3.98 3.03 -3.73
C PRO A 78 4.80 1.79 -3.38
N ALA A 79 5.82 1.46 -4.18
CA ALA A 79 6.70 0.33 -3.90
C ALA A 79 7.51 0.52 -2.60
N LEU A 80 7.93 1.76 -2.32
CA LEU A 80 8.60 2.11 -1.06
C LEU A 80 7.65 2.02 0.13
N SER A 81 6.41 2.52 0.00
CA SER A 81 5.37 2.39 1.03
C SER A 81 5.11 0.92 1.37
N LEU A 82 4.95 0.09 0.34
CA LEU A 82 4.74 -1.35 0.49
C LEU A 82 5.92 -2.01 1.23
N LEU A 83 7.16 -1.65 0.88
CA LEU A 83 8.36 -2.15 1.55
C LEU A 83 8.40 -1.77 3.04
N ASP A 84 7.97 -0.55 3.38
CA ASP A 84 7.91 -0.12 4.78
C ASP A 84 6.79 -0.84 5.54
N SER A 85 5.67 -1.16 4.90
CA SER A 85 4.62 -2.03 5.47
C SER A 85 5.13 -3.45 5.76
N PHE A 86 5.95 -4.02 4.86
CA PHE A 86 6.61 -5.31 5.11
C PHE A 86 7.56 -5.26 6.31
N LYS A 87 8.39 -4.21 6.44
CA LYS A 87 9.27 -4.03 7.60
C LYS A 87 8.47 -3.89 8.91
N LEU A 88 7.35 -3.17 8.86
CA LEU A 88 6.46 -3.02 10.00
C LEU A 88 5.90 -4.40 10.42
N THR A 89 5.43 -5.19 9.46
CA THR A 89 4.92 -6.55 9.69
C THR A 89 5.98 -7.46 10.30
N GLU A 90 7.21 -7.43 9.78
CA GLU A 90 8.35 -8.18 10.34
C GLU A 90 8.66 -7.75 11.78
N SER A 91 8.60 -6.45 12.08
CA SER A 91 8.79 -5.95 13.45
C SER A 91 7.67 -6.38 14.40
N LEU A 92 6.43 -6.45 13.91
CA LEU A 92 5.28 -6.94 14.67
C LEU A 92 5.39 -8.44 14.95
N GLN A 93 5.79 -9.23 13.96
CA GLN A 93 6.04 -10.67 14.11
C GLN A 93 7.10 -10.95 15.18
N ARG A 94 8.25 -10.23 15.14
CA ARG A 94 9.27 -10.33 16.20
C ARG A 94 8.70 -9.98 17.58
N ARG A 95 7.94 -8.89 17.66
CA ARG A 95 7.31 -8.46 18.92
C ARG A 95 6.31 -9.49 19.44
N LEU A 96 5.59 -10.16 18.55
CA LEU A 96 4.62 -11.19 18.88
C LEU A 96 5.30 -12.41 19.51
N LEU A 97 6.39 -12.90 18.92
CA LEU A 97 7.21 -13.99 19.49
C LEU A 97 7.80 -13.62 20.86
N ASP A 98 8.23 -12.37 21.00
CA ASP A 98 8.72 -11.81 22.25
C ASP A 98 7.65 -11.77 23.35
N ILE A 99 6.40 -11.48 22.99
CA ILE A 99 5.28 -11.47 23.94
C ILE A 99 4.86 -12.90 24.27
N SER A 100 4.80 -13.79 23.28
CA SER A 100 4.45 -15.20 23.44
C SER A 100 5.41 -15.93 24.40
N SER A 101 6.73 -15.79 24.19
CA SER A 101 7.75 -16.35 25.08
C SER A 101 7.63 -15.84 26.53
N LYS A 102 7.32 -14.55 26.69
CA LYS A 102 7.08 -13.93 28.01
C LYS A 102 5.75 -14.39 28.63
N LEU A 103 4.74 -14.72 27.83
CA LEU A 103 3.44 -15.21 28.29
C LEU A 103 3.56 -16.64 28.83
N SER A 104 4.32 -17.50 28.14
CA SER A 104 4.61 -18.88 28.57
C SER A 104 5.40 -18.94 29.89
N SER A 105 6.31 -17.98 30.12
CA SER A 105 7.14 -17.90 31.33
C SER A 105 6.42 -17.30 32.55
N GLU A 106 5.33 -16.54 32.35
CA GLU A 106 4.67 -15.77 33.41
C GLU A 106 3.68 -16.64 34.22
N LYS A 107 4.02 -16.91 35.48
CA LYS A 107 3.21 -17.73 36.41
C LYS A 107 2.13 -16.96 37.17
N LEU A 108 2.16 -15.62 37.16
CA LEU A 108 1.24 -14.77 37.91
C LEU A 108 -0.04 -14.48 37.11
N PRO A 109 -1.25 -14.89 37.55
CA PRO A 109 -2.47 -14.83 36.76
C PRO A 109 -2.83 -13.40 36.31
N LYS A 110 -2.74 -12.41 37.22
CA LYS A 110 -3.02 -11.00 36.90
C LYS A 110 -2.02 -10.38 35.91
N LYS A 111 -0.75 -10.83 35.93
CA LYS A 111 0.28 -10.34 34.98
C LYS A 111 0.15 -11.05 33.64
N ARG A 112 -0.20 -12.34 33.65
CA ARG A 112 -0.51 -13.14 32.46
C ARG A 112 -1.68 -12.55 31.68
N LEU A 113 -2.80 -12.23 32.33
CA LEU A 113 -3.95 -11.56 31.70
C LEU A 113 -3.58 -10.21 31.04
N LYS A 114 -2.77 -9.39 31.71
CA LYS A 114 -2.29 -8.11 31.14
C LYS A 114 -1.37 -8.31 29.92
N ARG A 115 -0.58 -9.39 29.89
CA ARG A 115 0.25 -9.74 28.73
C ARG A 115 -0.57 -10.34 27.60
N LEU A 116 -1.58 -11.14 27.92
CA LEU A 116 -2.52 -11.70 26.96
C LEU A 116 -3.29 -10.59 26.23
N LYS A 117 -3.74 -9.55 26.94
CA LYS A 117 -4.32 -8.36 26.30
C LYS A 117 -3.35 -7.69 25.30
N LYS A 118 -2.08 -7.50 25.70
CA LYS A 118 -1.04 -6.96 24.81
C LYS A 118 -0.73 -7.88 23.62
N TYR A 119 -0.89 -9.19 23.81
CA TYR A 119 -0.72 -10.18 22.76
C TYR A 119 -1.84 -10.04 21.72
N VAL A 120 -3.10 -10.03 22.16
CA VAL A 120 -4.28 -9.76 21.30
C VAL A 120 -4.13 -8.45 20.53
N ASP A 121 -3.75 -7.36 21.21
CA ASP A 121 -3.49 -6.06 20.55
C ASP A 121 -2.41 -6.15 19.47
N CYS A 122 -1.42 -7.03 19.64
CA CYS A 122 -0.34 -7.22 18.69
C CYS A 122 -0.80 -8.08 17.50
N VAL A 123 -1.61 -9.11 17.73
CA VAL A 123 -2.24 -9.93 16.69
C VAL A 123 -3.15 -9.07 15.81
N ASN A 124 -4.02 -8.24 16.42
CA ASN A 124 -4.89 -7.33 15.67
C ASN A 124 -4.11 -6.33 14.81
N LYS A 125 -2.98 -5.83 15.31
CA LYS A 125 -2.09 -4.94 14.52
C LYS A 125 -1.38 -5.68 13.39
N LEU A 126 -1.05 -6.95 13.59
CA LEU A 126 -0.42 -7.79 12.58
C LEU A 126 -1.41 -8.10 11.45
N ASP A 127 -2.63 -8.52 11.80
CA ASP A 127 -3.71 -8.76 10.83
C ASP A 127 -4.03 -7.48 10.02
N ALA A 128 -4.20 -6.34 10.69
CA ALA A 128 -4.42 -5.07 9.99
C ALA A 128 -3.28 -4.70 9.03
N ALA A 129 -2.02 -4.96 9.41
CA ALA A 129 -0.86 -4.71 8.56
C ALA A 129 -0.80 -5.65 7.35
N ILE A 130 -1.13 -6.93 7.53
CA ILE A 130 -1.18 -7.92 6.44
C ILE A 130 -2.32 -7.59 5.46
N ASN A 131 -3.48 -7.19 5.96
CA ASN A 131 -4.60 -6.75 5.12
C ASN A 131 -4.26 -5.48 4.33
N LEU A 132 -3.53 -4.52 4.93
CA LEU A 132 -2.99 -3.37 4.21
C LEU A 132 -2.01 -3.79 3.11
N ILE A 133 -1.08 -4.69 3.39
CA ILE A 133 -0.15 -5.23 2.38
C ILE A 133 -0.91 -5.87 1.22
N SER A 134 -1.92 -6.70 1.50
CA SER A 134 -2.75 -7.34 0.48
C SER A 134 -3.45 -6.32 -0.42
N GLN A 135 -3.95 -5.22 0.13
CA GLN A 135 -4.60 -4.14 -0.62
C GLN A 135 -3.62 -3.28 -1.43
N GLU A 136 -2.44 -2.98 -0.88
CA GLU A 136 -1.45 -2.10 -1.50
C GLU A 136 -0.54 -2.80 -2.53
N CYS A 137 -0.44 -4.13 -2.46
CA CYS A 137 0.46 -4.92 -3.30
C CYS A 137 0.08 -4.86 -4.80
N GLU A 138 -1.18 -5.17 -5.14
CA GLU A 138 -1.65 -5.20 -6.53
C GLU A 138 -1.49 -3.83 -7.24
N PRO A 139 -1.89 -2.69 -6.64
CA PRO A 139 -1.65 -1.37 -7.22
C PRO A 139 -0.16 -1.03 -7.40
N ALA A 140 0.72 -1.50 -6.52
CA ALA A 140 2.16 -1.27 -6.64
C ALA A 140 2.74 -2.08 -7.82
N ILE A 141 2.37 -3.35 -7.94
CA ILE A 141 2.78 -4.21 -9.07
C ILE A 141 2.26 -3.65 -10.40
N GLN A 142 1.00 -3.22 -10.45
CA GLN A 142 0.40 -2.65 -11.67
C GLN A 142 1.16 -1.40 -12.14
N LYS A 143 1.53 -0.50 -11.22
CA LYS A 143 2.30 0.70 -11.56
C LYS A 143 3.71 0.37 -12.05
N LEU A 144 4.35 -0.64 -11.48
CA LEU A 144 5.64 -1.14 -11.99
C LEU A 144 5.46 -1.74 -13.39
N GLN A 145 4.40 -2.53 -13.61
CA GLN A 145 4.08 -3.08 -14.93
C GLN A 145 3.90 -1.99 -15.99
N GLU A 146 3.19 -0.92 -15.68
CA GLU A 146 3.01 0.21 -16.60
C GLU A 146 4.35 0.84 -17.03
N VAL A 147 5.34 0.91 -16.12
CA VAL A 147 6.69 1.39 -16.44
C VAL A 147 7.39 0.42 -17.40
N VAL A 148 7.32 -0.88 -17.14
CA VAL A 148 7.95 -1.91 -17.98
C VAL A 148 7.31 -1.96 -19.38
N GLU A 149 5.99 -1.81 -19.45
CA GLU A 149 5.27 -1.72 -20.72
C GLU A 149 5.63 -0.45 -21.49
N PHE A 150 5.73 0.69 -20.80
CA PHE A 150 6.15 1.94 -21.43
C PHE A 150 7.57 1.83 -22.01
N LEU A 151 8.50 1.21 -21.27
CA LEU A 151 9.85 0.92 -21.75
C LEU A 151 9.85 0.02 -22.99
N SER A 152 8.98 -0.98 -23.01
CA SER A 152 8.82 -1.88 -24.16
C SER A 152 8.30 -1.16 -25.41
N ARG A 153 7.36 -0.23 -25.25
CA ARG A 153 6.74 0.51 -26.36
C ARG A 153 7.64 1.62 -26.90
N THR A 154 8.39 2.29 -26.03
CA THR A 154 9.21 3.46 -26.41
C THR A 154 10.60 3.12 -26.91
N LYS A 155 11.05 1.86 -26.78
CA LYS A 155 12.44 1.45 -27.08
C LYS A 155 13.49 2.38 -26.45
N ALA A 156 13.14 3.00 -25.32
CA ALA A 156 13.98 3.98 -24.64
C ALA A 156 15.20 3.32 -23.97
N THR A 157 15.22 1.98 -23.89
CA THR A 157 16.31 1.19 -23.30
C THR A 157 16.59 -0.04 -24.15
N ASP A 158 17.71 -0.70 -23.85
CA ASP A 158 18.13 -1.95 -24.49
C ASP A 158 17.12 -3.08 -24.23
N GLN A 159 16.88 -3.89 -25.26
CA GLN A 159 15.93 -5.01 -25.25
C GLN A 159 16.27 -6.03 -24.16
N TYR A 160 17.56 -6.26 -23.89
CA TYR A 160 18.00 -7.11 -22.79
C TYR A 160 17.56 -6.60 -21.42
N ARG A 161 17.69 -5.28 -21.19
CA ARG A 161 17.28 -4.65 -19.92
C ARG A 161 15.77 -4.72 -19.73
N THR A 162 14.99 -4.47 -20.79
CA THR A 162 13.54 -4.61 -20.73
C THR A 162 13.11 -6.05 -20.48
N HIS A 163 13.77 -7.04 -21.10
CA HIS A 163 13.46 -8.44 -20.89
C HIS A 163 13.73 -8.87 -19.44
N ARG A 164 14.91 -8.52 -18.91
CA ARG A 164 15.23 -8.75 -17.49
C ARG A 164 14.22 -8.11 -16.55
N LEU A 165 13.78 -6.88 -16.84
CA LEU A 165 12.82 -6.18 -16.00
C LEU A 165 11.44 -6.86 -16.02
N LYS A 166 11.03 -7.42 -17.17
CA LYS A 166 9.81 -8.24 -17.27
C LYS A 166 9.93 -9.53 -16.47
N GLU A 167 11.06 -10.23 -16.60
CA GLU A 167 11.31 -11.46 -15.85
C GLU A 167 11.27 -11.19 -14.35
N THR A 168 11.96 -10.14 -13.88
CA THR A 168 11.93 -9.75 -12.47
C THR A 168 10.53 -9.37 -11.99
N LEU A 169 9.71 -8.74 -12.85
CA LEU A 169 8.34 -8.39 -12.50
C LEU A 169 7.46 -9.65 -12.37
N MET A 170 7.64 -10.63 -13.25
CA MET A 170 6.93 -11.91 -13.18
C MET A 170 7.32 -12.70 -11.93
N THR A 171 8.62 -12.78 -11.63
CA THR A 171 9.09 -13.43 -10.39
C THR A 171 8.58 -12.69 -9.16
N LEU A 172 8.57 -11.36 -9.20
CA LEU A 172 8.10 -10.53 -8.10
C LEU A 172 6.61 -10.76 -7.84
N LYS A 173 5.78 -10.81 -8.89
CA LYS A 173 4.35 -11.11 -8.77
C LYS A 173 4.11 -12.49 -8.16
N ALA A 174 4.81 -13.51 -8.66
CA ALA A 174 4.69 -14.87 -8.13
C ALA A 174 5.10 -14.94 -6.65
N LEU A 175 6.22 -14.31 -6.28
CA LEU A 175 6.69 -14.27 -4.90
C LEU A 175 5.71 -13.54 -3.97
N TYR A 176 5.11 -12.44 -4.42
CA TYR A 176 4.14 -11.72 -3.61
C TYR A 176 2.84 -12.49 -3.40
N GLU A 177 2.30 -13.12 -4.45
CA GLU A 177 1.11 -13.97 -4.30
C GLU A 177 1.39 -15.08 -3.28
N THR A 178 2.51 -15.78 -3.39
CA THR A 178 2.86 -16.87 -2.45
C THR A 178 3.14 -16.37 -1.03
N GLU A 179 3.85 -15.26 -0.87
CA GLU A 179 4.28 -14.76 0.44
C GLU A 179 3.12 -14.12 1.19
N VAL A 180 2.29 -13.31 0.51
CA VAL A 180 1.12 -12.68 1.14
C VAL A 180 0.09 -13.74 1.53
N ASP A 181 -0.13 -14.75 0.69
CA ASP A 181 -1.01 -15.86 1.05
C ASP A 181 -0.45 -16.68 2.22
N ALA A 182 0.86 -16.97 2.24
CA ALA A 182 1.50 -17.64 3.37
C ALA A 182 1.39 -16.82 4.67
N MET A 183 1.58 -15.49 4.61
CA MET A 183 1.42 -14.62 5.78
C MET A 183 -0.01 -14.62 6.34
N ARG A 184 -1.02 -14.83 5.48
CA ARG A 184 -2.44 -14.84 5.87
C ARG A 184 -2.91 -16.19 6.39
N PHE A 185 -2.51 -17.28 5.77
CA PHE A 185 -3.16 -18.59 5.97
C PHE A 185 -2.26 -19.67 6.56
N ASP A 186 -0.94 -19.52 6.52
CA ASP A 186 0.00 -20.59 6.90
C ASP A 186 1.23 -20.03 7.64
N GLY A 187 1.05 -18.87 8.28
CA GLY A 187 2.13 -18.06 8.85
C GLY A 187 2.01 -17.85 10.35
N LEU A 188 2.86 -16.96 10.87
CA LEU A 188 2.86 -16.58 12.29
C LEU A 188 1.51 -15.99 12.77
N LEU A 189 0.69 -15.46 11.86
CA LEU A 189 -0.66 -15.01 12.19
C LEU A 189 -1.56 -16.21 12.56
N ASP A 190 -1.55 -17.26 11.74
CA ASP A 190 -2.37 -18.47 11.97
C ASP A 190 -1.95 -19.18 13.26
N GLU A 191 -0.64 -19.41 13.46
CA GLU A 191 -0.11 -19.97 14.71
C GLU A 191 -0.51 -19.12 15.93
N ALA A 192 -0.52 -17.80 15.78
CA ALA A 192 -0.92 -16.90 16.86
C ALA A 192 -2.43 -16.95 17.14
N LEU A 193 -3.26 -17.14 16.13
CA LEU A 193 -4.71 -17.35 16.26
C LEU A 193 -5.02 -18.69 16.94
N LEU A 194 -4.32 -19.77 16.56
CA LEU A 194 -4.42 -21.07 17.23
C LEU A 194 -4.03 -20.97 18.71
N SER A 195 -2.89 -20.32 19.01
CA SER A 195 -2.49 -20.06 20.39
C SER A 195 -3.53 -19.23 21.15
N LEU A 196 -4.27 -18.35 20.46
CA LEU A 196 -5.32 -17.56 21.09
C LEU A 196 -6.58 -18.38 21.39
N GLN A 197 -6.91 -19.36 20.54
CA GLN A 197 -7.97 -20.34 20.79
C GLN A 197 -7.65 -21.20 22.01
N ASP A 198 -6.39 -21.66 22.14
CA ASP A 198 -5.95 -22.44 23.30
C ASP A 198 -6.05 -21.62 24.61
N GLU A 199 -5.64 -20.35 24.59
CA GLU A 199 -5.77 -19.45 25.75
C GLU A 199 -7.24 -19.14 26.07
N PHE A 200 -8.11 -19.03 25.05
CA PHE A 200 -9.55 -18.87 25.23
C PHE A 200 -10.17 -20.10 25.91
N GLU A 201 -9.88 -21.31 25.43
CA GLU A 201 -10.33 -22.55 26.06
C GLU A 201 -9.79 -22.68 27.49
N GLY A 202 -8.51 -22.38 27.69
CA GLY A 202 -7.86 -22.42 29.01
C GLY A 202 -8.52 -21.48 30.03
N LEU A 203 -8.83 -20.24 29.62
CA LEU A 203 -9.55 -19.29 30.47
C LEU A 203 -10.95 -19.77 30.83
N LEU A 204 -11.71 -20.29 29.86
CA LEU A 204 -13.05 -20.85 30.11
C LEU A 204 -13.01 -22.04 31.07
N GLN A 205 -12.03 -22.94 30.92
CA GLN A 205 -11.84 -24.07 31.84
C GLN A 205 -11.48 -23.62 33.26
N GLN A 206 -10.62 -22.60 33.40
CA GLN A 206 -10.26 -22.04 34.71
C GLN A 206 -11.47 -21.39 35.42
N LEU A 207 -12.27 -20.62 34.70
CA LEU A 207 -13.52 -20.04 35.22
C LEU A 207 -14.50 -21.12 35.65
N ARG A 208 -14.62 -22.21 34.87
CA ARG A 208 -15.42 -23.38 35.23
C ARG A 208 -14.93 -24.03 36.53
N HIS A 209 -13.63 -24.31 36.66
CA HIS A 209 -13.09 -24.95 37.87
C HIS A 209 -13.34 -24.13 39.13
N ARG A 210 -13.26 -22.79 39.01
CA ARG A 210 -13.58 -21.88 40.11
C ARG A 210 -15.06 -21.95 40.49
N ASN A 211 -15.97 -21.91 39.53
CA ASN A 211 -17.41 -22.00 39.79
C ASN A 211 -17.82 -23.36 40.39
N ILE A 212 -17.21 -24.48 39.96
CA ILE A 212 -17.48 -25.80 40.56
C ILE A 212 -16.98 -25.85 42.02
N GLY A 213 -15.81 -25.28 42.31
CA GLY A 213 -15.28 -25.22 43.68
C GLY A 213 -16.13 -24.35 44.61
N GLU A 214 -16.60 -23.20 44.11
CA GLU A 214 -17.51 -22.32 44.85
C GLU A 214 -18.89 -23.00 45.07
N MET A 215 -19.44 -23.69 44.07
CA MET A 215 -20.68 -24.49 44.24
C MET A 215 -20.52 -25.67 45.20
N ALA A 216 -19.39 -26.37 45.21
CA ALA A 216 -19.12 -27.45 46.16
C ALA A 216 -18.96 -26.94 47.60
N ALA A 217 -18.41 -25.74 47.78
CA ALA A 217 -18.31 -25.09 49.08
C ALA A 217 -19.67 -24.64 49.61
N VAL A 218 -20.57 -24.17 48.75
CA VAL A 218 -21.97 -23.84 49.10
C VAL A 218 -22.76 -25.11 49.43
N ALA A 219 -22.61 -26.19 48.65
CA ALA A 219 -23.27 -27.48 48.93
C ALA A 219 -22.79 -28.15 50.24
N ALA A 220 -21.54 -27.91 50.66
CA ALA A 220 -21.01 -28.39 51.94
C ALA A 220 -21.46 -27.54 53.14
N GLN A 221 -22.05 -26.37 52.92
CA GLN A 221 -22.57 -25.46 53.96
C GLN A 221 -24.11 -25.52 54.07
N SER A 222 -24.80 -26.05 53.07
CA SER A 222 -26.26 -26.24 53.06
C SER A 222 -26.66 -27.65 53.54
N GLU A 223 -26.37 -27.94 54.81
CA GLU A 223 -27.05 -29.03 55.57
C GLU A 223 -28.20 -28.49 56.45
N VAL A 224 -28.69 -27.27 56.20
CA VAL A 224 -29.79 -26.68 56.98
C VAL A 224 -30.91 -26.21 56.04
N ASP A 225 -31.98 -27.00 56.00
CA ASP A 225 -33.27 -26.71 55.36
C ASP A 225 -33.71 -25.25 55.56
N THR A 226 -33.68 -24.42 54.51
CA THR A 226 -34.61 -23.29 54.37
C THR A 226 -34.84 -22.92 52.91
N ALA A 227 -36.10 -22.82 52.52
CA ALA A 227 -36.60 -22.63 51.15
C ALA A 227 -36.41 -21.19 50.59
N GLU A 228 -35.33 -20.50 50.94
CA GLU A 228 -34.99 -19.16 50.43
C GLU A 228 -33.78 -19.17 49.45
N GLU A 229 -33.22 -20.34 49.17
CA GLU A 229 -31.96 -20.51 48.40
C GLU A 229 -32.07 -20.27 46.89
N GLU A 230 -33.26 -20.09 46.30
CA GLU A 230 -33.37 -19.91 44.84
C GLU A 230 -32.82 -18.56 44.34
N GLU A 231 -32.85 -17.50 45.13
CA GLU A 231 -32.24 -16.21 44.75
C GLU A 231 -30.72 -16.18 44.97
N GLU A 232 -30.20 -16.93 45.96
CA GLU A 232 -28.77 -16.92 46.29
C GLU A 232 -27.94 -17.87 45.39
N VAL A 233 -28.56 -18.95 44.88
CA VAL A 233 -27.91 -19.87 43.92
C VAL A 233 -27.67 -19.22 42.55
N VAL A 234 -28.45 -18.20 42.17
CA VAL A 234 -28.22 -17.39 40.95
C VAL A 234 -27.04 -16.42 41.13
N ALA A 235 -26.75 -15.99 42.36
CA ALA A 235 -25.62 -15.11 42.68
C ALA A 235 -24.25 -15.83 42.60
N ALA A 236 -24.23 -17.17 42.58
CA ALA A 236 -23.01 -17.97 42.47
C ALA A 236 -22.44 -18.07 41.05
N TRP A 237 -23.12 -17.51 40.04
CA TRP A 237 -22.63 -17.49 38.65
C TRP A 237 -21.79 -16.24 38.40
N ASN A 238 -20.70 -16.07 39.15
CA ASN A 238 -19.73 -15.05 38.80
C ASN A 238 -19.05 -15.47 37.48
N LEU A 239 -19.26 -14.69 36.41
CA LEU A 239 -18.65 -14.88 35.08
C LEU A 239 -17.11 -14.68 35.07
N GLY A 240 -16.46 -14.70 36.24
CA GLY A 240 -15.05 -14.35 36.42
C GLY A 240 -14.83 -12.89 36.82
N THR A 241 -13.56 -12.51 36.91
CA THR A 241 -13.18 -11.11 37.14
C THR A 241 -13.40 -10.27 35.88
N GLU A 242 -13.65 -8.96 36.04
CA GLU A 242 -13.89 -8.03 34.92
C GLU A 242 -12.77 -8.06 33.86
N LEU A 243 -11.52 -8.27 34.27
CA LEU A 243 -10.38 -8.40 33.35
C LEU A 243 -10.39 -9.72 32.55
N GLU A 244 -10.92 -10.80 33.09
CA GLU A 244 -11.04 -12.08 32.38
C GLU A 244 -12.14 -12.00 31.31
N VAL A 245 -13.28 -11.41 31.66
CA VAL A 245 -14.40 -11.19 30.73
C VAL A 245 -13.98 -10.24 29.59
N GLU A 246 -13.27 -9.15 29.91
CA GLU A 246 -12.77 -8.21 28.90
C GLU A 246 -11.78 -8.86 27.94
N VAL A 247 -10.87 -9.71 28.46
CA VAL A 247 -9.91 -10.44 27.62
C VAL A 247 -10.62 -11.49 26.76
N LEU A 248 -11.57 -12.24 27.32
CA LEU A 248 -12.40 -13.19 26.55
C LEU A 248 -13.18 -12.49 25.44
N ARG A 249 -13.76 -11.31 25.72
CA ARG A 249 -14.43 -10.49 24.71
C ARG A 249 -13.47 -10.09 23.59
N GLN A 250 -12.31 -9.53 23.95
CA GLN A 250 -11.31 -9.09 22.97
C GLN A 250 -10.80 -10.25 22.11
N ILE A 251 -10.60 -11.43 22.71
CA ILE A 251 -10.23 -12.65 21.98
C ILE A 251 -11.34 -13.07 21.02
N SER A 252 -12.59 -13.10 21.48
CA SER A 252 -13.73 -13.47 20.64
C SER A 252 -13.94 -12.51 19.46
N GLU A 253 -13.73 -11.21 19.66
CA GLU A 253 -13.81 -10.20 18.59
C GLU A 253 -12.68 -10.41 17.57
N THR A 254 -11.45 -10.66 18.03
CA THR A 254 -10.31 -10.98 17.15
C THR A 254 -10.53 -12.27 16.35
N LEU A 255 -11.02 -13.33 16.99
CA LEU A 255 -11.30 -14.60 16.33
C LEU A 255 -12.49 -14.49 15.37
N ALA A 256 -13.51 -13.69 15.70
CA ALA A 256 -14.62 -13.41 14.79
C ALA A 256 -14.17 -12.64 13.55
N ALA A 257 -13.26 -11.68 13.68
CA ALA A 257 -12.70 -10.93 12.56
C ALA A 257 -11.85 -11.79 11.60
N ASN A 258 -11.38 -12.95 12.06
CA ASN A 258 -10.57 -13.91 11.30
C ASN A 258 -11.36 -15.19 10.95
N ASP A 259 -12.70 -15.11 10.89
CA ASP A 259 -13.60 -16.23 10.54
C ASP A 259 -13.44 -17.50 11.41
N CYS A 260 -12.88 -17.38 12.61
CA CYS A 260 -12.69 -18.48 13.57
C CYS A 260 -13.83 -18.57 14.61
N LEU A 261 -14.95 -17.88 14.38
CA LEU A 261 -16.04 -17.77 15.35
C LEU A 261 -16.74 -19.11 15.62
N ASP A 262 -16.91 -19.94 14.59
CA ASP A 262 -17.61 -21.23 14.72
C ASP A 262 -16.86 -22.17 15.67
N ILE A 263 -15.52 -22.15 15.64
CA ILE A 263 -14.65 -22.89 16.56
C ILE A 263 -14.81 -22.36 17.99
N CYS A 264 -14.90 -21.04 18.16
CA CYS A 264 -15.12 -20.43 19.48
C CYS A 264 -16.47 -20.83 20.08
N ILE A 265 -17.53 -20.89 19.25
CA ILE A 265 -18.87 -21.33 19.65
C ILE A 265 -18.82 -22.80 20.05
N GLU A 266 -18.15 -23.66 19.27
CA GLU A 266 -17.99 -25.07 19.60
C GLU A 266 -17.26 -25.27 20.94
N ILE A 267 -16.16 -24.57 21.16
CA ILE A 267 -15.40 -24.60 22.42
C ILE A 267 -16.29 -24.15 23.60
N PHE A 268 -17.06 -23.06 23.42
CA PHE A 268 -17.96 -22.57 24.46
C PHE A 268 -19.08 -23.57 24.78
N VAL A 269 -19.75 -24.12 23.76
CA VAL A 269 -20.83 -25.10 23.91
C VAL A 269 -20.32 -26.40 24.53
N LYS A 270 -19.13 -26.87 24.15
CA LYS A 270 -18.48 -28.04 24.77
C LYS A 270 -18.22 -27.81 26.26
N ASN A 271 -17.74 -26.62 26.63
CA ASN A 271 -17.52 -26.26 28.03
C ASN A 271 -18.84 -26.04 28.81
N ALA A 272 -19.93 -25.62 28.15
CA ALA A 272 -21.24 -25.46 28.78
C ALA A 272 -22.03 -26.78 28.93
N THR A 273 -21.94 -27.69 27.96
CA THR A 273 -22.68 -28.98 27.93
C THR A 273 -22.04 -30.07 28.82
N THR A 274 -20.74 -29.99 29.07
CA THR A 274 -20.08 -30.85 30.08
C THR A 274 -20.60 -30.55 31.49
N THR A 275 -21.05 -29.32 31.76
CA THR A 275 -21.70 -28.90 33.01
C THR A 275 -23.07 -29.55 33.21
N THR A 276 -23.86 -29.72 32.14
CA THR A 276 -25.18 -30.39 32.22
C THR A 276 -25.06 -31.91 32.35
N LYS A 277 -24.03 -32.54 31.77
CA LYS A 277 -23.77 -33.98 31.96
C LYS A 277 -23.33 -34.33 33.39
N MET A 278 -22.58 -33.47 34.10
CA MET A 278 -22.25 -33.72 35.51
C MET A 278 -23.45 -33.53 36.46
N LYS A 279 -24.45 -32.72 36.08
CA LYS A 279 -25.71 -32.57 36.84
C LYS A 279 -26.64 -33.79 36.70
N GLY A 280 -26.45 -34.63 35.68
CA GLY A 280 -27.30 -35.79 35.38
C GLY A 280 -26.79 -37.14 35.90
N ASN A 281 -25.62 -37.20 36.53
CA ASN A 281 -25.08 -38.41 37.16
C ASN A 281 -25.15 -38.28 38.68
N ASN A 282 -26.37 -38.23 39.22
CA ASN A 282 -26.62 -38.54 40.63
C ASN A 282 -27.19 -39.97 40.68
N PRO A 283 -26.42 -40.99 41.12
CA PRO A 283 -26.93 -42.34 41.25
C PRO A 283 -27.66 -42.45 42.59
N ASN A 284 -28.96 -42.17 42.58
CA ASN A 284 -29.91 -42.65 43.58
C ASN A 284 -31.27 -42.79 42.90
N ASP A 285 -31.38 -43.86 42.12
CA ASP A 285 -32.57 -44.72 42.02
C ASP A 285 -32.08 -46.15 41.72
#